data_AF-A0A4W3JA40-F1
#
_entry.id   AF-A0A4W3JA40-F1
#
_cell.length_a   1.000
_cell.length_b   1.000
_cell.length_c   1.000
_cell.angle_alpha   90.00
_cell.angle_beta   90.00
_cell.angle_gamma   90.00
#
_symmetry.space_group_name_H-M   'P 1'
#
loop_
_entity.id
_entity.type
_entity.pdbx_description
1 polymer ?
#
loop_
_entity_poly.entity_id
_entity_poly.type
_entity_poly.pdbx_seq_one_letter_code
_entity_poly.pdbx_strand_id
1 'polypeptide(L)'
;MGTIPKGFRPSTLASLLEEGNKFHLNSFMQPVLSESNLAFKDLHWDLDNDGVSMSVRPSQVRVSLLFTLWNCRMIPVPGSGLQVLSRHVRFCLFDFKKVLSNIHTIRATWQSKSPKTWTFSPRVTGILPSLLDGDCFIRSNSQFPNIGILFELGITYVRNLTGHQGELSCGWAFLSLFDVNGIAVPNRTYEVAIHGGTPYEKDIEVDPTFSRRASLLGQLVMARKQPKLLVKLMSPASNLRNTLNLLPETLVGPKCYIHLLGFYRQLLADVLLKDRINLQNADLISNPVLATFSDLLEQPDIVDGLRSMWFERERLLKRSEKRDKEFMKQEFVNVYYNSAYPLLYSVTLPDNKWANDHVEISRWKYIAEFLQKTREKGSSLYSLLSPENIHQAFDISETTYDLLGTRRKMTIND
;
A
#
# COMPACT_ATOMS: atom_id res chain seq x y z
N MET A 1 31.48 10.99 -18.35
CA MET A 1 30.57 9.89 -17.97
C MET A 1 29.87 10.28 -16.67
N GLY A 2 28.55 10.45 -16.68
CA GLY A 2 27.82 10.93 -15.50
C GLY A 2 27.85 9.87 -14.39
N THR A 3 28.60 10.11 -13.32
CA THR A 3 28.78 9.17 -12.21
C THR A 3 27.53 9.11 -11.35
N ILE A 4 27.09 7.90 -11.00
CA ILE A 4 26.08 7.67 -9.95
C ILE A 4 26.64 8.23 -8.62
N PRO A 5 25.85 9.00 -7.83
CA PRO A 5 26.33 9.50 -6.54
C PRO A 5 26.82 8.37 -5.63
N LYS A 6 27.90 8.58 -4.89
CA LYS A 6 28.56 7.52 -4.09
C LYS A 6 27.65 6.88 -3.04
N GLY A 7 26.68 7.64 -2.52
CA GLY A 7 25.71 7.14 -1.55
C GLY A 7 24.61 6.28 -2.16
N PHE A 8 24.47 6.20 -3.48
CA PHE A 8 23.40 5.43 -4.10
C PHE A 8 23.74 3.93 -4.10
N ARG A 9 22.70 3.10 -4.01
CA ARG A 9 22.77 1.64 -4.05
C ARG A 9 21.63 1.07 -4.88
N PRO A 10 21.69 -0.19 -5.34
CA PRO A 10 20.48 -0.92 -5.70
C PRO A 10 19.43 -0.83 -4.58
N SER A 11 18.15 -0.67 -4.91
CA SER A 11 17.10 -0.53 -3.90
C SER A 11 16.90 -1.84 -3.13
N THR A 12 16.99 -1.74 -1.81
CA THR A 12 16.81 -2.87 -0.90
C THR A 12 15.35 -3.31 -0.87
N LEU A 13 14.41 -2.35 -0.78
CA LEU A 13 12.99 -2.66 -0.73
C LEU A 13 12.44 -3.11 -2.09
N ALA A 14 13.03 -2.66 -3.21
CA ALA A 14 12.72 -3.20 -4.53
C ALA A 14 13.11 -4.68 -4.63
N SER A 15 14.35 -5.03 -4.23
CA SER A 15 14.81 -6.43 -4.23
C SER A 15 13.86 -7.33 -3.42
N LEU A 16 13.43 -6.88 -2.24
CA LEU A 16 12.49 -7.65 -1.41
C LEU A 16 11.11 -7.84 -2.05
N LEU A 17 10.63 -6.88 -2.85
CA LEU A 17 9.39 -7.02 -3.62
C LEU A 17 9.57 -7.96 -4.82
N GLU A 18 10.77 -8.05 -5.38
CA GLU A 18 11.08 -8.98 -6.48
C GLU A 18 11.26 -10.44 -5.98
N GLU A 19 11.53 -10.65 -4.68
CA GLU A 19 11.64 -11.96 -4.00
C GLU A 19 10.27 -12.63 -3.75
N GLY A 20 9.30 -12.40 -4.64
CA GLY A 20 7.95 -12.95 -4.59
C GLY A 20 6.99 -12.18 -3.67
N ASN A 21 5.80 -12.74 -3.44
CA ASN A 21 4.68 -12.00 -2.86
C ASN A 21 4.79 -11.71 -1.35
N LYS A 22 5.86 -12.16 -0.68
CA LYS A 22 5.98 -12.11 0.79
C LYS A 22 5.75 -10.72 1.38
N PHE A 23 6.27 -9.68 0.72
CA PHE A 23 6.19 -8.30 1.19
C PHE A 23 5.10 -7.48 0.49
N HIS A 24 4.22 -8.12 -0.28
CA HIS A 24 3.11 -7.48 -0.95
C HIS A 24 1.91 -7.31 -0.02
N LEU A 25 1.10 -6.28 -0.26
CA LEU A 25 -0.10 -6.01 0.53
C LEU A 25 -1.08 -7.20 0.48
N ASN A 26 -1.21 -7.84 -0.68
CA ASN A 26 -2.10 -8.96 -0.90
C ASN A 26 -1.87 -10.12 0.09
N SER A 27 -0.62 -10.45 0.37
CA SER A 27 -0.20 -11.56 1.23
C SER A 27 -0.43 -11.27 2.70
N PHE A 28 -0.39 -9.99 3.10
CA PHE A 28 -0.68 -9.57 4.46
C PHE A 28 -2.18 -9.50 4.76
N MET A 29 -3.04 -9.39 3.73
CA MET A 29 -4.49 -9.35 3.90
C MET A 29 -5.11 -10.73 4.10
N GLN A 30 -4.45 -11.79 3.63
CA GLN A 30 -4.88 -13.17 3.82
C GLN A 30 -4.82 -13.55 5.31
N PRO A 31 -5.79 -14.36 5.80
CA PRO A 31 -5.79 -14.83 7.17
C PRO A 31 -4.60 -15.77 7.44
N VAL A 32 -4.15 -15.78 8.69
CA VAL A 32 -3.05 -16.63 9.17
C VAL A 32 -3.64 -17.70 10.07
N LEU A 33 -3.31 -18.96 9.80
CA LEU A 33 -3.70 -20.07 10.68
C LEU A 33 -2.88 -20.05 11.98
N SER A 34 -3.48 -20.51 13.07
CA SER A 34 -2.78 -20.79 14.32
C SER A 34 -1.74 -21.89 14.14
N GLU A 35 -0.85 -22.07 15.12
CA GLU A 35 0.16 -23.15 15.10
C GLU A 35 -0.46 -24.54 14.97
N SER A 36 -1.63 -24.75 15.57
CA SER A 36 -2.41 -25.99 15.44
C SER A 36 -3.09 -26.16 14.07
N ASN A 37 -3.14 -25.11 13.25
CA ASN A 37 -3.96 -25.00 12.03
C ASN A 37 -5.47 -25.24 12.24
N LEU A 38 -5.97 -25.20 13.47
CA LEU A 38 -7.38 -25.44 13.80
C LEU A 38 -8.20 -24.15 13.89
N ALA A 39 -7.55 -22.99 13.93
CA ALA A 39 -8.20 -21.68 14.03
C ALA A 39 -7.36 -20.64 13.28
N PHE A 40 -7.90 -19.43 13.14
CA PHE A 40 -7.12 -18.28 12.69
C PHE A 40 -6.43 -17.59 13.86
N LYS A 41 -5.21 -17.13 13.63
CA LYS A 41 -4.44 -16.32 14.58
C LYS A 41 -4.95 -14.88 14.61
N ASP A 42 -5.31 -14.33 13.46
CA ASP A 42 -5.55 -12.90 13.25
C ASP A 42 -6.97 -12.56 12.78
N LEU A 43 -7.87 -13.54 12.72
CA LEU A 43 -9.26 -13.37 12.31
C LEU A 43 -10.19 -14.03 13.35
N HIS A 44 -10.94 -13.21 14.08
CA HIS A 44 -11.81 -13.67 15.18
C HIS A 44 -13.18 -13.01 15.09
N TRP A 45 -14.21 -13.67 15.63
CA TRP A 45 -15.56 -13.13 15.76
C TRP A 45 -15.90 -12.93 17.23
N ASP A 46 -16.54 -11.81 17.55
CA ASP A 46 -17.13 -11.54 18.85
C ASP A 46 -18.63 -11.24 18.69
N LEU A 47 -19.40 -11.49 19.76
CA LEU A 47 -20.77 -11.01 19.86
C LEU A 47 -20.75 -9.47 19.91
N ASP A 48 -21.55 -8.86 19.05
CA ASP A 48 -21.78 -7.42 19.10
C ASP A 48 -22.56 -7.08 20.39
N ASN A 49 -22.55 -5.78 20.76
CA ASN A 49 -23.17 -5.29 21.98
C ASN A 49 -24.68 -5.53 22.07
N ASP A 50 -25.34 -5.87 20.96
CA ASP A 50 -26.77 -6.25 20.94
C ASP A 50 -27.01 -7.70 21.41
N GLY A 51 -25.94 -8.47 21.64
CA GLY A 51 -25.99 -9.85 22.12
C GLY A 51 -26.56 -10.86 21.12
N VAL A 52 -26.81 -10.43 19.88
CA VAL A 52 -27.50 -11.23 18.85
C VAL A 52 -26.70 -11.27 17.55
N SER A 53 -26.12 -10.13 17.14
CA SER A 53 -25.25 -10.09 15.98
C SER A 53 -23.83 -10.45 16.38
N MET A 54 -23.08 -11.04 15.45
CA MET A 54 -21.66 -11.28 15.61
C MET A 54 -20.92 -10.50 14.53
N SER A 55 -19.75 -9.97 14.87
CA SER A 55 -18.92 -9.24 13.94
C SER A 55 -17.44 -9.52 14.14
N VAL A 56 -16.62 -9.12 13.18
CA VAL A 56 -15.16 -9.25 13.28
C VAL A 56 -14.68 -8.53 14.52
N ARG A 57 -14.02 -9.28 15.40
CA ARG A 57 -13.41 -8.75 16.61
C ARG A 57 -12.35 -7.71 16.24
N PRO A 58 -12.49 -6.45 16.70
CA PRO A 58 -11.46 -5.45 16.48
C PRO A 58 -10.15 -5.83 17.20
N SER A 59 -9.04 -5.87 16.47
CA SER A 59 -7.70 -6.04 17.05
C SER A 59 -7.09 -4.68 17.40
N GLN A 60 -6.95 -4.44 18.71
CA GLN A 60 -6.21 -3.30 19.23
C GLN A 60 -4.72 -3.63 19.22
N VAL A 61 -3.94 -2.74 18.61
CA VAL A 61 -2.50 -2.94 18.43
C VAL A 61 -1.71 -1.82 19.09
N ARG A 62 -0.48 -2.13 19.49
CA ARG A 62 0.44 -1.17 20.13
C ARG A 62 0.68 0.09 19.29
N VAL A 63 0.83 -0.06 17.97
CA VAL A 63 1.03 1.04 17.02
C VAL A 63 -0.14 1.08 16.05
N SER A 64 -0.93 2.15 16.09
CA SER A 64 -2.00 2.43 15.13
C SER A 64 -2.05 3.93 14.85
N LEU A 65 -1.33 4.35 13.80
CA LEU A 65 -1.06 5.75 13.49
C LEU A 65 -1.30 6.04 12.00
N LEU A 66 -1.49 7.32 11.70
CA LEU A 66 -1.42 7.85 10.35
C LEU A 66 -0.14 8.65 10.19
N PHE A 67 0.37 8.71 8.97
CA PHE A 67 1.37 9.70 8.62
C PHE A 67 1.12 10.30 7.24
N THR A 68 1.65 11.50 7.03
CA THR A 68 1.67 12.16 5.71
C THR A 68 3.12 12.39 5.29
N LEU A 69 3.52 11.90 4.12
CA LEU A 69 4.74 12.38 3.44
C LEU A 69 4.46 13.74 2.84
N TRP A 70 5.28 14.74 3.16
CA TRP A 70 5.11 16.10 2.63
C TRP A 70 6.02 16.35 1.45
N ASN A 71 7.32 16.25 1.67
CA ASN A 71 8.33 16.41 0.64
C ASN A 71 9.66 15.83 1.09
N CYS A 72 10.50 15.53 0.09
CA CYS A 72 11.92 15.34 0.28
C CYS A 72 12.65 16.53 -0.34
N ARG A 73 13.75 16.97 0.28
CA ARG A 73 14.55 18.11 -0.19
C ARG A 73 16.00 17.72 -0.34
N MET A 74 16.69 18.41 -1.25
CA MET A 74 18.13 18.26 -1.49
C MET A 74 18.56 16.85 -1.92
N ILE A 75 17.65 16.06 -2.51
CA ILE A 75 17.98 14.73 -3.00
C ILE A 75 18.97 14.84 -4.17
N PRO A 76 20.12 14.13 -4.15
CA PRO A 76 21.04 14.15 -5.28
C PRO A 76 20.36 13.66 -6.56
N VAL A 77 20.78 14.22 -7.68
CA VAL A 77 20.29 13.81 -9.00
C VAL A 77 21.33 12.86 -9.61
N PRO A 78 20.92 11.74 -10.22
CA PRO A 78 21.86 10.87 -10.93
C PRO A 78 22.55 11.62 -12.08
N GLY A 79 23.72 11.13 -12.48
CA GLY A 79 24.44 11.68 -13.63
C GLY A 79 23.69 11.52 -14.95
N SER A 80 24.09 12.29 -15.98
CA SER A 80 23.45 12.37 -17.30
C SER A 80 23.40 11.06 -18.12
N GLY A 81 24.06 9.99 -17.64
CA GLY A 81 23.96 8.67 -18.27
C GLY A 81 22.66 7.92 -17.98
N LEU A 82 21.86 8.40 -17.02
CA LEU A 82 20.60 7.80 -16.62
C LEU A 82 19.43 8.73 -16.94
N GLN A 83 18.40 8.20 -17.59
CA GLN A 83 17.10 8.84 -17.72
C GLN A 83 16.21 8.39 -16.55
N VAL A 84 15.79 9.33 -15.70
CA VAL A 84 14.89 9.03 -14.57
C VAL A 84 13.45 8.97 -15.07
N LEU A 85 12.83 7.80 -14.94
CA LEU A 85 11.43 7.56 -15.30
C LEU A 85 10.48 7.89 -14.14
N SER A 86 10.85 7.50 -12.92
CA SER A 86 10.04 7.72 -11.73
C SER A 86 10.90 8.08 -10.52
N ARG A 87 10.33 8.86 -9.61
CA ARG A 87 10.86 9.18 -8.28
C ARG A 87 9.82 8.72 -7.27
N HIS A 88 10.22 8.00 -6.25
CA HIS A 88 9.26 7.39 -5.32
C HIS A 88 9.87 7.17 -3.95
N VAL A 89 9.01 6.91 -2.97
CA VAL A 89 9.40 6.46 -1.64
C VAL A 89 8.75 5.11 -1.42
N ARG A 90 9.55 4.12 -1.06
CA ARG A 90 9.04 2.88 -0.47
C ARG A 90 9.14 2.95 1.03
N PHE A 91 8.15 2.41 1.73
CA PHE A 91 8.21 2.33 3.18
C PHE A 91 7.60 1.06 3.74
N CYS A 92 8.06 0.71 4.93
CA CYS A 92 7.60 -0.45 5.69
C CYS A 92 7.91 -0.25 7.19
N LEU A 93 7.37 -1.13 8.02
CA LEU A 93 7.80 -1.28 9.41
C LEU A 93 9.11 -2.06 9.46
N PHE A 94 10.03 -1.60 10.29
CA PHE A 94 11.41 -2.10 10.37
C PHE A 94 11.91 -2.02 11.81
N ASP A 95 12.72 -2.99 12.23
CA ASP A 95 13.29 -3.09 13.58
C ASP A 95 14.82 -3.00 13.62
N PHE A 96 15.44 -2.45 12.56
CA PHE A 96 16.88 -2.46 12.28
C PHE A 96 17.48 -3.79 11.85
N LYS A 97 16.74 -4.90 11.93
CA LYS A 97 17.20 -6.23 11.51
C LYS A 97 16.46 -6.75 10.30
N LYS A 98 15.13 -6.62 10.28
CA LYS A 98 14.26 -7.16 9.24
C LYS A 98 13.05 -6.26 8.99
N VAL A 99 12.53 -6.37 7.76
CA VAL A 99 11.23 -5.79 7.40
C VAL A 99 10.11 -6.60 8.06
N LEU A 100 9.18 -5.92 8.72
CA LEU A 100 8.10 -6.53 9.52
C LEU A 100 6.74 -6.52 8.80
N SER A 101 6.49 -5.52 7.95
CA SER A 101 5.23 -5.33 7.23
C SER A 101 5.35 -5.60 5.74
N ASN A 102 4.24 -5.45 5.01
CA ASN A 102 4.30 -5.25 3.57
C ASN A 102 5.07 -3.94 3.26
N ILE A 103 5.52 -3.81 2.02
CA ILE A 103 6.18 -2.62 1.50
C ILE A 103 5.16 -1.85 0.67
N HIS A 104 4.96 -0.57 0.97
CA HIS A 104 4.11 0.32 0.17
C HIS A 104 4.95 1.35 -0.58
N THR A 105 4.53 1.69 -1.80
CA THR A 105 5.23 2.61 -2.70
C THR A 105 4.38 3.85 -2.94
N ILE A 106 4.97 5.02 -2.79
CA ILE A 106 4.35 6.32 -3.09
C ILE A 106 5.19 7.04 -4.12
N ARG A 107 4.60 7.41 -5.24
CA ARG A 107 5.27 8.17 -6.30
C ARG A 107 5.31 9.65 -5.96
N ALA A 108 6.48 10.25 -6.13
CA ALA A 108 6.68 11.68 -5.98
C ALA A 108 6.36 12.43 -7.28
N THR A 109 5.87 13.64 -7.10
CA THR A 109 5.84 14.68 -8.14
C THR A 109 7.07 15.57 -8.00
N TRP A 110 7.52 16.18 -9.09
CA TRP A 110 8.70 17.05 -9.11
C TRP A 110 8.58 18.10 -10.21
N GLN A 111 9.36 19.17 -10.11
CA GLN A 111 9.42 20.23 -11.13
C GLN A 111 10.83 20.32 -11.69
N SER A 112 10.96 20.57 -13.00
CA SER A 112 12.25 20.73 -13.67
C SER A 112 13.11 21.86 -13.10
N LYS A 113 12.47 22.91 -12.57
CA LYS A 113 13.12 24.03 -11.90
C LYS A 113 13.70 23.66 -10.51
N SER A 114 13.24 22.57 -9.90
CA SER A 114 13.63 22.13 -8.56
C SER A 114 13.79 20.60 -8.49
N PRO A 115 14.70 20.00 -9.28
CA PRO A 115 14.79 18.55 -9.46
C PRO A 115 15.22 17.77 -8.22
N LYS A 116 15.76 18.48 -7.21
CA LYS A 116 16.16 17.93 -5.90
C LYS A 116 15.04 17.95 -4.85
N THR A 117 13.86 18.47 -5.22
CA THR A 117 12.70 18.56 -4.34
C THR A 117 11.59 17.68 -4.88
N TRP A 118 11.16 16.74 -4.06
CA TRP A 118 10.13 15.76 -4.39
C TRP A 118 8.92 16.06 -3.52
N THR A 119 7.73 16.15 -4.11
CA THR A 119 6.49 16.50 -3.41
C THR A 119 5.48 15.36 -3.49
N PHE A 120 4.75 15.17 -2.40
CA PHE A 120 3.69 14.17 -2.31
C PHE A 120 2.38 14.89 -2.06
N SER A 121 1.31 14.44 -2.70
CA SER A 121 0.01 15.09 -2.56
C SER A 121 -0.74 14.48 -1.37
N PRO A 122 -1.09 15.24 -0.33
CA PRO A 122 -1.85 14.71 0.80
C PRO A 122 -3.37 14.68 0.54
N ARG A 123 -3.81 14.94 -0.70
CA ARG A 123 -5.22 15.16 -1.02
C ARG A 123 -5.68 14.26 -2.17
N VAL A 124 -5.73 12.96 -1.93
CA VAL A 124 -6.60 12.10 -2.73
C VAL A 124 -8.04 12.35 -2.29
N THR A 125 -8.71 13.27 -2.96
CA THR A 125 -10.18 13.38 -2.97
C THR A 125 -10.64 13.21 -4.41
N GLY A 126 -11.52 12.23 -4.68
CA GLY A 126 -11.98 11.89 -6.03
C GLY A 126 -11.01 11.01 -6.81
N ILE A 127 -10.67 11.44 -8.03
CA ILE A 127 -10.01 10.64 -9.11
C ILE A 127 -8.48 10.62 -9.00
N LEU A 128 -7.88 11.34 -8.04
CA LEU A 128 -6.42 11.33 -7.90
C LEU A 128 -5.93 9.89 -7.60
N PRO A 129 -4.93 9.36 -8.33
CA PRO A 129 -4.41 8.03 -8.07
C PRO A 129 -3.82 7.93 -6.65
N SER A 130 -4.19 6.88 -5.95
CA SER A 130 -3.64 6.50 -4.64
C SER A 130 -2.13 6.37 -4.63
N LEU A 131 -1.54 6.06 -5.79
CA LEU A 131 -0.09 6.00 -5.97
C LEU A 131 0.62 7.34 -5.66
N LEU A 132 -0.07 8.46 -5.80
CA LEU A 132 0.46 9.81 -5.49
C LEU A 132 0.08 10.27 -4.06
N ASP A 133 -0.66 9.45 -3.31
CA ASP A 133 -1.17 9.79 -1.99
C ASP A 133 -0.04 9.77 -0.95
N GLY A 134 0.22 10.93 -0.35
CA GLY A 134 1.14 11.05 0.76
C GLY A 134 0.56 10.57 2.09
N ASP A 135 -0.77 10.40 2.20
CA ASP A 135 -1.44 10.00 3.43
C ASP A 135 -1.48 8.45 3.56
N CYS A 136 -0.86 7.94 4.62
CA CYS A 136 -0.72 6.51 4.89
C CYS A 136 -1.14 6.14 6.30
N PHE A 137 -1.43 4.85 6.50
CA PHE A 137 -1.60 4.26 7.82
C PHE A 137 -0.49 3.25 8.11
N ILE A 138 -0.22 3.06 9.40
CA ILE A 138 0.64 2.01 9.91
C ILE A 138 -0.05 1.29 11.07
N ARG A 139 0.08 -0.03 11.09
CA ARG A 139 -0.37 -0.90 12.18
C ARG A 139 0.76 -1.85 12.55
N SER A 140 1.05 -1.98 13.83
CA SER A 140 1.94 -3.02 14.35
C SER A 140 1.57 -3.39 15.77
N ASN A 141 1.59 -4.68 16.06
CA ASN A 141 1.54 -5.20 17.43
C ASN A 141 2.91 -5.69 17.94
N SER A 142 3.99 -5.33 17.24
CA SER A 142 5.34 -5.72 17.62
C SER A 142 5.73 -5.14 18.98
N GLN A 143 6.32 -6.00 19.82
CA GLN A 143 6.84 -5.61 21.14
C GLN A 143 8.28 -5.09 21.07
N PHE A 144 8.93 -5.11 19.90
CA PHE A 144 10.28 -4.61 19.78
C PHE A 144 10.34 -3.10 20.09
N PRO A 145 11.30 -2.64 20.92
CA PRO A 145 11.39 -1.23 21.30
C PRO A 145 11.88 -0.35 20.14
N ASN A 146 12.73 -0.91 19.27
CA ASN A 146 13.36 -0.19 18.16
C ASN A 146 12.52 -0.20 16.88
N ILE A 147 11.23 -0.48 16.97
CA ILE A 147 10.36 -0.46 15.79
C ILE A 147 10.21 0.97 15.27
N GLY A 148 10.32 1.12 13.96
CA GLY A 148 10.11 2.38 13.28
C GLY A 148 9.63 2.20 11.85
N ILE A 149 9.46 3.33 11.18
CA ILE A 149 9.14 3.39 9.77
C ILE A 149 10.44 3.59 9.01
N LEU A 150 10.78 2.62 8.16
CA LEU A 150 11.86 2.76 7.20
C LEU A 150 11.30 3.36 5.91
N PHE A 151 11.95 4.42 5.43
CA PHE A 151 11.68 5.03 4.14
C PHE A 151 12.91 4.86 3.24
N GLU A 152 12.73 4.29 2.05
CA GLU A 152 13.76 4.24 1.02
C GLU A 152 13.34 5.15 -0.14
N LEU A 153 14.18 6.12 -0.48
CA LEU A 153 13.93 7.05 -1.58
C LEU A 153 14.48 6.42 -2.85
N GLY A 154 13.61 6.04 -3.79
CA GLY A 154 13.97 5.35 -5.01
C GLY A 154 13.88 6.22 -6.26
N ILE A 155 14.68 5.88 -7.27
CA ILE A 155 14.49 6.30 -8.66
C ILE A 155 14.42 5.07 -9.57
N THR A 156 13.40 5.03 -10.41
CA THR A 156 13.39 4.10 -11.55
C THR A 156 14.03 4.79 -12.73
N TYR A 157 14.94 4.13 -13.42
CA TYR A 157 15.73 4.73 -14.48
C TYR A 157 15.95 3.79 -15.65
N VAL A 158 16.26 4.38 -16.81
CA VAL A 158 16.78 3.67 -17.99
C VAL A 158 18.19 4.19 -18.26
N ARG A 159 19.12 3.28 -18.57
CA ARG A 159 20.48 3.63 -19.01
C ARG A 159 20.44 4.05 -20.48
N ASN A 160 20.87 5.28 -20.76
CA ASN A 160 20.80 5.83 -22.12
C ASN A 160 21.53 4.99 -23.18
N LEU A 161 22.66 4.37 -22.80
CA LEU A 161 23.50 3.61 -23.74
C LEU A 161 23.01 2.18 -23.99
N THR A 162 22.37 1.55 -23.00
CA THR A 162 22.03 0.12 -23.06
C THR A 162 20.53 -0.15 -23.10
N GLY A 163 19.69 0.86 -22.85
CA GLY A 163 18.25 0.69 -22.69
C GLY A 163 17.82 -0.08 -21.43
N HIS A 164 18.79 -0.54 -20.62
CA HIS A 164 18.50 -1.32 -19.42
C HIS A 164 17.75 -0.46 -18.39
N GLN A 165 16.59 -0.96 -17.96
CA GLN A 165 15.80 -0.38 -16.89
C GLN A 165 16.21 -1.00 -15.55
N GLY A 166 16.30 -0.18 -14.51
CA GLY A 166 16.55 -0.65 -13.15
C GLY A 166 16.13 0.36 -12.10
N GLU A 167 16.44 0.06 -10.85
CA GLU A 167 16.12 0.93 -9.72
C GLU A 167 17.32 1.19 -8.81
N LEU A 168 17.43 2.44 -8.34
CA LEU A 168 18.44 2.84 -7.35
C LEU A 168 17.77 3.49 -6.14
N SER A 169 18.26 3.14 -4.96
CA SER A 169 18.08 3.91 -3.74
C SER A 169 18.97 5.15 -3.78
N CYS A 170 18.34 6.30 -3.62
CA CYS A 170 18.96 7.61 -3.43
C CYS A 170 19.34 7.88 -1.96
N GLY A 171 19.03 6.92 -1.08
CA GLY A 171 19.20 7.00 0.35
C GLY A 171 17.96 6.55 1.11
N TRP A 172 18.12 6.38 2.41
CA TRP A 172 17.08 5.89 3.30
C TRP A 172 16.96 6.76 4.55
N ALA A 173 15.80 6.76 5.17
CA ALA A 173 15.50 7.48 6.40
C ALA A 173 14.74 6.56 7.34
N PHE A 174 14.97 6.70 8.65
CA PHE A 174 14.28 5.90 9.65
C PHE A 174 13.64 6.81 10.70
N LEU A 175 12.34 6.63 10.91
CA LEU A 175 11.59 7.33 11.95
C LEU A 175 11.23 6.35 13.06
N SER A 176 11.92 6.46 14.19
CA SER A 176 11.57 5.67 15.39
C SER A 176 10.18 6.03 15.88
N LEU A 177 9.39 5.02 16.24
CA LEU A 177 8.04 5.22 16.78
C LEU A 177 8.02 5.34 18.31
N PHE A 178 9.12 4.95 18.95
CA PHE A 178 9.33 5.06 20.39
C PHE A 178 10.66 5.76 20.67
N ASP A 179 10.73 6.49 21.78
CA ASP A 179 11.99 7.01 22.29
C ASP A 179 12.80 5.93 23.02
N VAL A 180 13.97 6.29 23.52
CA VAL A 180 14.87 5.39 24.26
C VAL A 180 14.26 4.83 25.55
N ASN A 181 13.21 5.45 26.07
CA ASN A 181 12.48 5.01 27.26
C ASN A 181 11.25 4.14 26.91
N GLY A 182 11.03 3.87 25.62
CA GLY A 182 9.88 3.10 25.14
C GLY A 182 8.57 3.91 25.07
N ILE A 183 8.62 5.23 25.19
CA ILE A 183 7.45 6.12 25.10
C ILE A 183 7.20 6.45 23.63
N ALA A 184 5.93 6.39 23.20
CA ALA A 184 5.56 6.71 21.82
C ALA A 184 5.94 8.17 21.47
N VAL A 185 6.55 8.36 20.29
CA VAL A 185 6.94 9.69 19.83
C VAL A 185 5.70 10.57 19.59
N PRO A 186 5.77 11.89 19.85
CA PRO A 186 4.59 12.75 19.74
C PRO A 186 4.08 12.90 18.29
N ASN A 187 2.79 13.14 18.14
CA ASN A 187 2.20 13.46 16.83
C ASN A 187 2.57 14.89 16.41
N ARG A 188 3.56 14.99 15.52
CA ARG A 188 4.03 16.26 14.95
C ARG A 188 4.69 16.03 13.60
N THR A 189 5.17 17.12 12.99
CA THR A 189 6.03 17.06 11.81
C THR A 189 7.47 16.79 12.24
N TYR A 190 8.10 15.83 11.57
CA TYR A 190 9.49 15.43 11.74
C TYR A 190 10.27 15.75 10.47
N GLU A 191 11.44 16.35 10.64
CA GLU A 191 12.48 16.39 9.62
C GLU A 191 13.43 15.22 9.87
N VAL A 192 13.37 14.20 9.02
CA VAL A 192 14.20 13.00 9.13
C VAL A 192 15.38 13.16 8.19
N ALA A 193 16.59 12.96 8.69
CA ALA A 193 17.80 12.96 7.87
C ALA A 193 17.81 11.74 6.95
N ILE A 194 18.34 11.92 5.74
CA ILE A 194 18.50 10.81 4.78
C ILE A 194 19.95 10.38 4.80
N HIS A 195 20.15 9.07 4.94
CA HIS A 195 21.43 8.37 4.95
C HIS A 195 21.68 7.72 3.59
N GLY A 196 22.95 7.66 3.18
CA GLY A 196 23.35 6.93 1.98
C GLY A 196 23.46 5.44 2.27
N GLY A 197 23.74 4.65 1.23
CA GLY A 197 23.85 3.21 1.36
C GLY A 197 22.49 2.52 1.46
N THR A 198 22.51 1.33 2.04
CA THR A 198 21.34 0.53 2.42
C THR A 198 21.00 0.73 3.90
N PRO A 199 19.78 0.38 4.34
CA PRO A 199 19.38 0.41 5.76
C PRO A 199 20.24 -0.44 6.70
N TYR A 200 21.06 -1.35 6.14
CA TYR A 200 21.95 -2.24 6.88
C TYR A 200 23.41 -1.76 6.90
N GLU A 201 23.75 -0.74 6.12
CA GLU A 201 25.06 -0.09 6.13
C GLU A 201 25.07 1.10 7.09
N LYS A 202 26.19 1.32 7.79
CA LYS A 202 26.37 2.45 8.70
C LYS A 202 27.28 3.51 8.09
N ASP A 203 27.03 4.76 8.47
CA ASP A 203 27.91 5.91 8.25
C ASP A 203 28.23 6.21 6.77
N ILE A 204 27.31 5.89 5.86
CA ILE A 204 27.42 6.24 4.45
C ILE A 204 26.71 7.58 4.20
N GLU A 205 27.47 8.57 3.75
CA GLU A 205 26.91 9.85 3.34
C GLU A 205 26.19 9.73 1.98
N VAL A 206 25.03 10.38 1.86
CA VAL A 206 24.25 10.44 0.61
C VAL A 206 25.04 11.12 -0.51
N ASP A 207 25.73 12.22 -0.19
CA ASP A 207 26.59 12.95 -1.10
C ASP A 207 27.82 13.50 -0.35
N PRO A 208 29.03 12.97 -0.63
CA PRO A 208 30.26 13.35 0.07
C PRO A 208 30.78 14.74 -0.29
N THR A 209 30.16 15.44 -1.25
CA THR A 209 30.50 16.84 -1.53
C THR A 209 30.12 17.78 -0.38
N PHE A 210 29.21 17.37 0.52
CA PHE A 210 28.83 18.13 1.70
C PHE A 210 29.81 18.04 2.88
N SER A 211 30.78 17.12 2.83
CA SER A 211 31.72 16.84 3.92
C SER A 211 33.07 17.59 3.78
N ARG A 212 33.36 18.18 2.61
CA ARG A 212 34.66 18.83 2.35
C ARG A 212 34.74 20.23 2.99
N ARG A 213 35.48 20.32 4.11
CA ARG A 213 36.09 21.52 4.73
C ARG A 213 35.20 22.78 4.70
N ALA A 214 34.29 22.89 5.66
CA ALA A 214 33.58 24.13 5.95
C ALA A 214 34.03 24.72 7.30
N SER A 215 34.25 26.03 7.37
CA SER A 215 34.38 26.77 8.64
C SER A 215 33.10 26.65 9.48
N LEU A 216 33.12 27.00 10.77
CA LEU A 216 31.94 26.89 11.68
C LEU A 216 30.66 27.54 11.10
N LEU A 217 30.78 28.68 10.42
CA LEU A 217 29.65 29.32 9.71
C LEU A 217 29.25 28.56 8.44
N GLY A 218 30.22 27.99 7.73
CA GLY A 218 29.98 27.11 6.59
C GLY A 218 29.25 25.82 6.97
N GLN A 219 29.53 25.24 8.14
CA GLN A 219 28.85 24.05 8.66
C GLN A 219 27.34 24.27 8.83
N LEU A 220 26.92 25.44 9.31
CA LEU A 220 25.51 25.80 9.44
C LEU A 220 24.80 25.89 8.07
N VAL A 221 25.50 26.38 7.05
CA VAL A 221 25.00 26.45 5.66
C VAL A 221 24.97 25.07 5.02
N MET A 222 25.94 24.19 5.32
CA MET A 222 25.97 22.81 4.81
C MET A 222 24.88 21.94 5.45
N ALA A 223 24.56 22.15 6.74
CA ALA A 223 23.46 21.46 7.41
C ALA A 223 22.08 21.74 6.76
N ARG A 224 21.88 22.96 6.24
CA ARG A 224 20.66 23.31 5.46
C ARG A 224 20.61 22.64 4.08
N LYS A 225 21.75 22.18 3.58
CA LYS A 225 21.87 21.52 2.27
C LYS A 225 21.81 19.99 2.35
N GLN A 226 21.77 19.43 3.56
CA GLN A 226 21.65 17.98 3.72
C GLN A 226 20.30 17.47 3.20
N PRO A 227 20.27 16.28 2.57
CA PRO A 227 19.03 15.63 2.16
C PRO A 227 18.13 15.32 3.36
N LYS A 228 16.85 15.69 3.25
CA LYS A 228 15.86 15.55 4.33
C LYS A 228 14.52 15.05 3.80
N LEU A 229 13.83 14.28 4.64
CA LEU A 229 12.45 13.84 4.44
C LEU A 229 11.55 14.50 5.50
N LEU A 230 10.42 15.08 5.08
CA LEU A 230 9.42 15.64 5.97
C LEU A 230 8.23 14.68 6.12
N VAL A 231 8.01 14.21 7.35
CA VAL A 231 6.92 13.27 7.70
C VAL A 231 6.07 13.87 8.81
N LYS A 232 4.75 13.90 8.65
CA LYS A 232 3.83 14.33 9.71
C LYS A 232 3.12 13.13 10.32
N LEU A 233 3.30 12.89 11.62
CA LEU A 233 2.56 11.85 12.36
C LEU A 233 1.24 12.38 12.92
N MET A 234 0.21 11.55 12.89
CA MET A 234 -1.15 11.89 13.34
C MET A 234 -1.85 10.67 13.97
N SER A 235 -2.70 10.92 14.96
CA SER A 235 -3.64 9.91 15.44
C SER A 235 -4.82 9.75 14.47
N PRO A 236 -5.29 8.52 14.21
CA PRO A 236 -6.54 8.32 13.48
C PRO A 236 -7.74 8.82 14.29
N ALA A 237 -8.73 9.36 13.59
CA ALA A 237 -10.04 9.68 14.16
C ALA A 237 -10.77 8.41 14.62
N SER A 238 -11.74 8.54 15.53
CA SER A 238 -12.45 7.41 16.15
C SER A 238 -13.07 6.44 15.12
N ASN A 239 -13.81 6.96 14.14
CA ASN A 239 -14.42 6.15 13.07
C ASN A 239 -13.39 5.40 12.22
N LEU A 240 -12.28 6.06 11.87
CA LEU A 240 -11.22 5.46 11.10
C LEU A 240 -10.46 4.41 11.92
N ARG A 241 -10.26 4.66 13.23
CA ARG A 241 -9.65 3.72 14.16
C ARG A 241 -10.46 2.43 14.28
N ASN A 242 -11.79 2.52 14.30
CA ASN A 242 -12.66 1.34 14.31
C ASN A 242 -12.45 0.48 13.06
N THR A 243 -12.34 1.11 11.88
CA THR A 243 -12.09 0.38 10.62
C THR A 243 -10.68 -0.20 10.60
N LEU A 244 -9.68 0.57 11.03
CA LEU A 244 -8.29 0.10 11.13
C LEU A 244 -8.21 -1.15 12.01
N ASN A 245 -8.96 -1.22 13.11
CA ASN A 245 -8.94 -2.37 14.01
C ASN A 245 -9.48 -3.67 13.39
N LEU A 246 -10.15 -3.62 12.24
CA LEU A 246 -10.54 -4.81 11.47
C LEU A 246 -9.39 -5.39 10.64
N LEU A 247 -8.34 -4.60 10.42
CA LEU A 247 -7.20 -4.96 9.59
C LEU A 247 -6.17 -5.80 10.37
N PRO A 248 -5.35 -6.60 9.66
CA PRO A 248 -4.23 -7.33 10.25
C PRO A 248 -3.39 -6.49 11.20
N GLU A 249 -2.80 -7.16 12.19
CA GLU A 249 -2.08 -6.48 13.28
C GLU A 249 -0.83 -5.75 12.83
N THR A 250 -0.18 -6.25 11.78
CA THR A 250 0.99 -5.62 11.16
C THR A 250 0.70 -5.37 9.70
N LEU A 251 0.47 -4.10 9.33
CA LEU A 251 0.08 -3.72 7.98
C LEU A 251 0.40 -2.24 7.74
N VAL A 252 0.81 -1.92 6.52
CA VAL A 252 0.93 -0.52 6.06
C VAL A 252 0.22 -0.34 4.73
N GLY A 253 -0.18 0.89 4.44
CA GLY A 253 -0.80 1.19 3.14
C GLY A 253 -1.32 2.62 3.05
N PRO A 254 -1.93 2.96 1.91
CA PRO A 254 -2.49 4.28 1.70
C PRO A 254 -3.78 4.41 2.53
N LYS A 255 -3.95 5.57 3.16
CA LYS A 255 -5.12 5.84 4.02
C LYS A 255 -6.43 5.70 3.27
N CYS A 256 -6.45 6.04 1.98
CA CYS A 256 -7.64 5.97 1.15
C CYS A 256 -8.16 4.54 0.88
N TYR A 257 -7.39 3.49 1.21
CA TYR A 257 -7.81 2.09 1.04
C TYR A 257 -8.45 1.48 2.29
N ILE A 258 -8.35 2.14 3.47
CA ILE A 258 -8.72 1.55 4.76
C ILE A 258 -10.14 0.95 4.77
N HIS A 259 -11.12 1.65 4.18
CA HIS A 259 -12.50 1.16 4.15
C HIS A 259 -12.68 -0.07 3.26
N LEU A 260 -12.03 -0.12 2.08
CA LEU A 260 -12.11 -1.26 1.18
C LEU A 260 -11.44 -2.49 1.80
N LEU A 261 -10.28 -2.31 2.43
CA LEU A 261 -9.59 -3.37 3.16
C LEU A 261 -10.42 -3.87 4.36
N GLY A 262 -11.14 -2.95 5.02
CA GLY A 262 -12.07 -3.27 6.10
C GLY A 262 -13.21 -4.17 5.63
N PHE A 263 -13.87 -3.82 4.51
CA PHE A 263 -14.91 -4.67 3.92
C PHE A 263 -14.39 -6.05 3.55
N TYR A 264 -13.21 -6.13 2.93
CA TYR A 264 -12.61 -7.41 2.60
C TYR A 264 -12.39 -8.29 3.83
N ARG A 265 -11.86 -7.72 4.93
CA ARG A 265 -11.68 -8.47 6.19
C ARG A 265 -12.99 -8.91 6.81
N GLN A 266 -14.05 -8.12 6.69
CA GLN A 266 -15.39 -8.51 7.15
C GLN A 266 -15.95 -9.67 6.33
N LEU A 267 -15.87 -9.60 4.99
CA LEU A 267 -16.31 -10.67 4.09
C LEU A 267 -15.52 -11.97 4.30
N LEU A 268 -14.21 -11.88 4.47
CA LEU A 268 -13.38 -13.03 4.85
C LEU A 268 -13.92 -13.70 6.11
N ALA A 269 -14.27 -12.91 7.11
CA ALA A 269 -14.72 -13.43 8.38
C ALA A 269 -16.13 -14.02 8.31
N ASP A 270 -17.06 -13.40 7.58
CA ASP A 270 -18.38 -13.99 7.33
C ASP A 270 -18.23 -15.38 6.69
N VAL A 271 -17.46 -15.46 5.61
CA VAL A 271 -17.34 -16.68 4.82
C VAL A 271 -16.52 -17.77 5.53
N LEU A 272 -15.49 -17.40 6.29
CA LEU A 272 -14.59 -18.37 6.93
C LEU A 272 -14.99 -18.76 8.34
N LEU A 273 -15.81 -17.97 9.03
CA LEU A 273 -16.16 -18.22 10.43
C LEU A 273 -17.66 -18.35 10.65
N LYS A 274 -18.49 -17.51 10.02
CA LYS A 274 -19.94 -17.48 10.23
C LYS A 274 -20.67 -18.50 9.36
N ASP A 275 -20.36 -18.54 8.07
CA ASP A 275 -21.14 -19.29 7.07
C ASP A 275 -20.66 -20.75 6.94
N ARG A 276 -19.56 -21.12 7.62
CA ARG A 276 -19.03 -22.49 7.59
C ARG A 276 -19.77 -23.38 8.59
N ILE A 277 -20.40 -24.42 8.04
CA ILE A 277 -21.01 -25.51 8.83
C ILE A 277 -19.94 -26.28 9.62
N ASN A 278 -18.75 -26.47 9.03
CA ASN A 278 -17.62 -27.15 9.67
C ASN A 278 -16.31 -26.40 9.42
N LEU A 279 -15.68 -25.90 10.49
CA LEU A 279 -14.40 -25.20 10.45
C LEU A 279 -13.21 -26.09 10.03
N GLN A 280 -13.36 -27.41 10.11
CA GLN A 280 -12.33 -28.38 9.70
C GLN A 280 -12.43 -28.75 8.20
N ASN A 281 -13.44 -28.25 7.48
CA ASN A 281 -13.53 -28.49 6.05
C ASN A 281 -12.46 -27.65 5.30
N ALA A 282 -11.75 -28.24 4.34
CA ALA A 282 -10.79 -27.55 3.49
C ALA A 282 -11.27 -27.37 2.04
N ASP A 283 -12.54 -27.66 1.76
CA ASP A 283 -13.14 -27.48 0.44
C ASP A 283 -12.99 -26.04 -0.07
N LEU A 284 -12.86 -25.95 -1.39
CA LEU A 284 -12.88 -24.68 -2.12
C LEU A 284 -14.19 -23.94 -1.84
N ILE A 285 -14.09 -22.66 -1.53
CA ILE A 285 -15.25 -21.83 -1.23
C ILE A 285 -15.64 -21.03 -2.46
N SER A 286 -16.89 -21.16 -2.90
CA SER A 286 -17.41 -20.33 -4.00
C SER A 286 -17.66 -18.89 -3.53
N ASN A 287 -16.65 -18.03 -3.65
CA ASN A 287 -16.77 -16.60 -3.40
C ASN A 287 -15.77 -15.82 -4.28
N PRO A 288 -16.24 -15.21 -5.39
CA PRO A 288 -15.36 -14.48 -6.31
C PRO A 288 -14.62 -13.33 -5.65
N VAL A 289 -15.28 -12.54 -4.78
CA VAL A 289 -14.60 -11.44 -4.08
C VAL A 289 -13.42 -11.97 -3.29
N LEU A 290 -13.59 -13.06 -2.55
CA LEU A 290 -12.49 -13.64 -1.77
C LEU A 290 -11.39 -14.21 -2.64
N ALA A 291 -11.76 -14.87 -3.74
CA ALA A 291 -10.84 -15.46 -4.70
C ALA A 291 -9.96 -14.39 -5.37
N THR A 292 -10.52 -13.25 -5.75
CA THR A 292 -9.86 -12.31 -6.68
C THR A 292 -9.45 -10.97 -6.04
N PHE A 293 -9.84 -10.69 -4.79
CA PHE A 293 -9.43 -9.44 -4.12
C PHE A 293 -7.91 -9.38 -3.87
N SER A 294 -7.25 -10.53 -3.70
CA SER A 294 -5.79 -10.59 -3.58
C SER A 294 -5.10 -10.07 -4.84
N ASP A 295 -5.60 -10.47 -6.01
CA ASP A 295 -5.07 -10.03 -7.31
C ASP A 295 -5.40 -8.55 -7.58
N LEU A 296 -6.58 -8.11 -7.14
CA LEU A 296 -6.95 -6.70 -7.17
C LEU A 296 -5.92 -5.81 -6.47
N LEU A 297 -5.40 -6.23 -5.31
CA LEU A 297 -4.43 -5.41 -4.55
C LEU A 297 -3.09 -5.23 -5.28
N GLU A 298 -2.79 -6.04 -6.29
CA GLU A 298 -1.63 -5.88 -7.18
C GLU A 298 -1.90 -4.93 -8.36
N GLN A 299 -3.14 -4.43 -8.49
CA GLN A 299 -3.58 -3.51 -9.54
C GLN A 299 -4.09 -2.19 -8.92
N PRO A 300 -3.19 -1.28 -8.46
CA PRO A 300 -3.58 -0.07 -7.71
C PRO A 300 -4.56 0.85 -8.45
N ASP A 301 -4.49 0.91 -9.77
CA ASP A 301 -5.38 1.69 -10.62
C ASP A 301 -6.80 1.11 -10.70
N ILE A 302 -6.95 -0.23 -10.71
CA ILE A 302 -8.24 -0.90 -10.59
C ILE A 302 -8.82 -0.70 -9.17
N VAL A 303 -7.98 -0.80 -8.13
CA VAL A 303 -8.41 -0.50 -6.74
C VAL A 303 -8.90 0.95 -6.63
N ASP A 304 -8.22 1.90 -7.27
CA ASP A 304 -8.67 3.29 -7.33
C ASP A 304 -10.00 3.44 -8.06
N GLY A 305 -10.23 2.67 -9.11
CA GLY A 305 -11.54 2.55 -9.77
C GLY A 305 -12.63 2.07 -8.82
N LEU A 306 -12.40 0.97 -8.10
CA LEU A 306 -13.30 0.45 -7.07
C LEU A 306 -13.58 1.50 -5.99
N ARG A 307 -12.53 2.16 -5.48
CA ARG A 307 -12.62 3.22 -4.48
C ARG A 307 -13.50 4.36 -4.95
N SER A 308 -13.33 4.80 -6.19
CA SER A 308 -14.11 5.89 -6.77
C SER A 308 -15.59 5.50 -6.87
N MET A 309 -15.88 4.30 -7.39
CA MET A 309 -17.26 3.80 -7.50
C MET A 309 -17.92 3.61 -6.15
N TRP A 310 -17.19 3.08 -5.17
CA TRP A 310 -17.67 2.93 -3.80
C TRP A 310 -17.99 4.29 -3.17
N PHE A 311 -17.08 5.26 -3.29
CA PHE A 311 -17.30 6.60 -2.75
C PHE A 311 -18.53 7.28 -3.35
N GLU A 312 -18.76 7.15 -4.66
CA GLU A 312 -19.95 7.67 -5.32
C GLU A 312 -21.21 6.96 -4.82
N ARG A 313 -21.20 5.62 -4.76
CA ARG A 313 -22.35 4.84 -4.31
C ARG A 313 -22.70 5.13 -2.85
N GLU A 314 -21.71 5.14 -1.97
CA GLU A 314 -21.90 5.42 -0.54
C GLU A 314 -22.55 6.79 -0.32
N ARG A 315 -22.24 7.80 -1.14
CA ARG A 315 -22.86 9.13 -1.02
C ARG A 315 -24.36 9.14 -1.32
N LEU A 316 -24.85 8.20 -2.12
CA LEU A 316 -26.26 8.09 -2.49
C LEU A 316 -27.10 7.32 -1.45
N LEU A 317 -26.46 6.58 -0.55
CA LEU A 317 -27.14 5.78 0.46
C LEU A 317 -27.76 6.65 1.57
N LYS A 318 -28.94 6.23 2.04
CA LYS A 318 -29.65 6.81 3.18
C LYS A 318 -28.90 6.54 4.48
N ARG A 319 -29.16 7.37 5.50
CA ARG A 319 -28.55 7.19 6.84
C ARG A 319 -28.91 5.85 7.50
N SER A 320 -30.12 5.33 7.25
CA SER A 320 -30.55 4.02 7.75
C SER A 320 -29.75 2.89 7.11
N GLU A 321 -29.58 2.94 5.79
CA GLU A 321 -28.79 1.99 5.00
C GLU A 321 -27.32 1.97 5.45
N LYS A 322 -26.73 3.15 5.68
CA LYS A 322 -25.34 3.27 6.18
C LYS A 322 -25.10 2.69 7.58
N ARG A 323 -26.15 2.56 8.38
CA ARG A 323 -26.06 1.96 9.73
C ARG A 323 -26.18 0.45 9.70
N ASP A 324 -26.77 -0.10 8.65
CA ASP A 324 -26.91 -1.53 8.45
C ASP A 324 -25.61 -2.10 7.87
N LYS A 325 -24.84 -2.80 8.72
CA LYS A 325 -23.55 -3.39 8.34
C LYS A 325 -23.70 -4.44 7.25
N GLU A 326 -24.78 -5.23 7.26
CA GLU A 326 -24.99 -6.30 6.29
C GLU A 326 -25.33 -5.72 4.92
N PHE A 327 -26.24 -4.74 4.90
CA PHE A 327 -26.55 -3.98 3.69
C PHE A 327 -25.29 -3.35 3.07
N MET A 328 -24.44 -2.72 3.90
CA MET A 328 -23.21 -2.08 3.41
C MET A 328 -22.23 -3.08 2.79
N LYS A 329 -22.10 -4.29 3.36
CA LYS A 329 -21.28 -5.35 2.78
C LYS A 329 -21.84 -5.83 1.43
N GLN A 330 -23.15 -6.08 1.35
CA GLN A 330 -23.80 -6.49 0.10
C GLN A 330 -23.66 -5.42 -0.99
N GLU A 331 -23.82 -4.16 -0.62
CA GLU A 331 -23.64 -3.04 -1.55
C GLU A 331 -22.17 -2.94 -2.02
N PHE A 332 -21.20 -3.16 -1.13
CA PHE A 332 -19.79 -3.20 -1.50
C PHE A 332 -19.49 -4.32 -2.51
N VAL A 333 -20.05 -5.52 -2.28
CA VAL A 333 -19.94 -6.64 -3.22
C VAL A 333 -20.56 -6.31 -4.58
N ASN A 334 -21.72 -5.65 -4.60
CA ASN A 334 -22.34 -5.19 -5.85
C ASN A 334 -21.46 -4.19 -6.60
N VAL A 335 -20.87 -3.22 -5.90
CA VAL A 335 -19.93 -2.27 -6.50
C VAL A 335 -18.70 -2.99 -7.02
N TYR A 336 -18.17 -3.99 -6.30
CA TYR A 336 -17.04 -4.81 -6.74
C TYR A 336 -17.30 -5.48 -8.09
N TYR A 337 -18.43 -6.17 -8.25
CA TYR A 337 -18.82 -6.82 -9.50
C TYR A 337 -19.09 -5.84 -10.65
N ASN A 338 -19.53 -4.63 -10.33
CA ASN A 338 -19.79 -3.59 -11.33
C ASN A 338 -18.56 -2.72 -11.65
N SER A 339 -17.40 -2.98 -11.03
CA SER A 339 -16.21 -2.16 -11.24
C SER A 339 -14.93 -2.99 -11.39
N ALA A 340 -14.41 -3.54 -10.31
CA ALA A 340 -13.12 -4.21 -10.29
C ALA A 340 -13.12 -5.56 -11.01
N TYR A 341 -14.12 -6.40 -10.75
CA TYR A 341 -14.11 -7.79 -11.23
C TYR A 341 -13.99 -7.91 -12.76
N PRO A 342 -14.78 -7.20 -13.59
CA PRO A 342 -14.64 -7.26 -15.04
C PRO A 342 -13.28 -6.76 -15.55
N LEU A 343 -12.70 -5.78 -14.86
CA LEU A 343 -11.41 -5.18 -15.24
C LEU A 343 -10.23 -6.13 -14.99
N LEU A 344 -10.31 -6.99 -13.95
CA LEU A 344 -9.24 -7.96 -13.64
C LEU A 344 -9.02 -8.96 -14.77
N TYR A 345 -10.10 -9.36 -15.45
CA TYR A 345 -10.08 -10.37 -16.51
C TYR A 345 -10.22 -9.79 -17.91
N SER A 346 -10.06 -8.47 -18.05
CA SER A 346 -10.12 -7.79 -19.34
C SER A 346 -8.86 -8.07 -20.16
N VAL A 347 -9.02 -8.54 -21.39
CA VAL A 347 -7.90 -8.75 -22.35
C VAL A 347 -7.47 -7.43 -22.99
N THR A 348 -8.39 -6.47 -23.08
CA THR A 348 -8.19 -5.15 -23.66
C THR A 348 -7.47 -4.18 -22.73
N LEU A 349 -7.50 -4.41 -21.42
CA LEU A 349 -6.72 -3.64 -20.45
C LEU A 349 -5.24 -4.06 -20.53
N PRO A 350 -4.31 -3.18 -20.93
CA PRO A 350 -2.89 -3.54 -21.02
C PRO A 350 -2.30 -3.88 -19.66
N ASP A 351 -1.32 -4.79 -19.57
CA ASP A 351 -0.65 -5.13 -18.30
C ASP A 351 -0.11 -3.90 -17.55
N ASN A 352 -0.21 -3.92 -16.22
CA ASN A 352 0.36 -2.88 -15.37
C ASN A 352 1.90 -2.88 -15.49
N LYS A 353 2.48 -1.73 -15.86
CA LYS A 353 3.94 -1.57 -15.99
C LYS A 353 4.40 -0.34 -15.22
N TRP A 354 5.08 -0.57 -14.11
CA TRP A 354 5.61 0.47 -13.24
C TRP A 354 6.54 1.43 -14.00
N ALA A 355 6.35 2.73 -13.78
CA ALA A 355 7.15 3.82 -14.33
C ALA A 355 7.12 3.87 -15.88
N ASN A 356 6.01 3.40 -16.47
CA ASN A 356 5.73 3.57 -17.89
C ASN A 356 4.49 4.45 -18.07
N ASP A 357 4.71 5.75 -18.20
CA ASP A 357 3.64 6.75 -18.29
C ASP A 357 2.64 6.45 -19.42
N HIS A 358 3.12 5.95 -20.57
CA HIS A 358 2.23 5.62 -21.70
C HIS A 358 1.25 4.50 -21.35
N VAL A 359 1.74 3.43 -20.72
CA VAL A 359 0.90 2.29 -20.30
C VAL A 359 -0.04 2.73 -19.18
N GLU A 360 0.45 3.46 -18.18
CA GLU A 360 -0.35 3.92 -17.05
C GLU A 360 -1.48 4.87 -17.50
N ILE A 361 -1.19 5.82 -18.41
CA ILE A 361 -2.21 6.70 -18.99
C ILE A 361 -3.23 5.90 -19.80
N SER A 362 -2.79 4.92 -20.58
CA SER A 362 -3.68 4.09 -21.39
C SER A 362 -4.62 3.25 -20.52
N ARG A 363 -4.08 2.62 -19.47
CA ARG A 363 -4.86 1.87 -18.47
C ARG A 363 -5.86 2.78 -17.75
N TRP A 364 -5.42 3.95 -17.28
CA TRP A 364 -6.30 4.91 -16.60
C TRP A 364 -7.48 5.34 -17.48
N LYS A 365 -7.23 5.66 -18.76
CA LYS A 365 -8.28 6.00 -19.73
C LYS A 365 -9.27 4.86 -19.91
N TYR A 366 -8.77 3.65 -20.15
CA TYR A 366 -9.62 2.46 -20.32
C TYR A 366 -10.51 2.21 -19.09
N ILE A 367 -9.93 2.26 -17.89
CA ILE A 367 -10.67 2.09 -16.62
C ILE A 367 -11.72 3.19 -16.49
N ALA A 368 -11.36 4.45 -16.72
CA ALA A 368 -12.29 5.58 -16.59
C ALA A 368 -13.48 5.46 -17.56
N GLU A 369 -13.22 5.09 -18.82
CA GLU A 369 -14.25 4.87 -19.83
C GLU A 369 -15.17 3.69 -19.47
N PHE A 370 -14.60 2.57 -19.02
CA PHE A 370 -15.37 1.41 -18.55
C PHE A 370 -16.30 1.77 -17.38
N LEU A 371 -15.77 2.48 -16.38
CA LEU A 371 -16.55 2.91 -15.22
C LEU A 371 -17.63 3.92 -15.61
N GLN A 372 -17.34 4.83 -16.55
CA GLN A 372 -18.34 5.74 -17.10
C GLN A 372 -19.48 5.00 -17.79
N LYS A 373 -19.19 4.07 -18.71
CA LYS A 373 -20.22 3.25 -19.39
C LYS A 373 -21.07 2.47 -18.38
N THR A 374 -20.43 1.90 -17.36
CA THR A 374 -21.14 1.16 -16.30
C THR A 374 -22.10 2.06 -15.53
N ARG A 375 -21.72 3.31 -15.25
CA ARG A 375 -22.61 4.30 -14.61
C ARG A 375 -23.80 4.64 -15.50
N GLU A 376 -23.57 4.90 -16.79
CA GLU A 376 -24.64 5.28 -17.73
C GLU A 376 -25.65 4.16 -17.97
N LYS A 377 -25.21 2.89 -17.90
CA LYS A 377 -26.05 1.71 -18.13
C LYS A 377 -26.58 1.06 -16.86
N GLY A 378 -26.08 1.48 -15.69
CA GLY A 378 -26.48 0.95 -14.38
C GLY A 378 -25.93 -0.42 -14.02
N SER A 379 -25.15 -1.07 -14.91
CA SER A 379 -24.52 -2.37 -14.65
C SER A 379 -23.33 -2.64 -15.58
N SER A 380 -22.33 -3.36 -15.08
CA SER A 380 -21.20 -3.85 -15.88
C SER A 380 -21.60 -4.95 -16.85
N LEU A 381 -22.78 -5.57 -16.70
CA LEU A 381 -23.29 -6.61 -17.60
C LEU A 381 -23.35 -6.14 -19.05
N TYR A 382 -23.69 -4.86 -19.28
CA TYR A 382 -23.68 -4.29 -20.62
C TYR A 382 -22.28 -4.35 -21.25
N SER A 383 -21.25 -4.01 -20.47
CA SER A 383 -19.86 -4.08 -20.93
C SER A 383 -19.41 -5.53 -21.11
N LEU A 384 -19.74 -6.42 -20.17
CA LEU A 384 -19.38 -7.85 -20.22
C LEU A 384 -19.98 -8.59 -21.43
N LEU A 385 -21.20 -8.23 -21.83
CA LEU A 385 -21.91 -8.84 -22.97
C LEU A 385 -21.65 -8.11 -24.30
N SER A 386 -20.90 -7.00 -24.29
CA SER A 386 -20.57 -6.26 -25.49
C SER A 386 -19.48 -6.99 -26.28
N PRO A 387 -19.62 -7.14 -27.61
CA PRO A 387 -18.57 -7.74 -28.45
C PRO A 387 -17.27 -6.93 -28.48
N GLU A 388 -17.33 -5.65 -28.05
CA GLU A 388 -16.16 -4.77 -28.00
C GLU A 388 -15.23 -5.06 -26.80
N ASN A 389 -15.75 -5.69 -25.74
CA ASN A 389 -14.98 -5.95 -24.53
C ASN A 389 -14.67 -7.44 -24.42
N ILE A 390 -13.41 -7.78 -24.72
CA ILE A 390 -12.93 -9.16 -24.68
C ILE A 390 -12.41 -9.45 -23.27
N HIS A 391 -12.85 -10.57 -22.71
CA HIS A 391 -12.42 -11.08 -21.41
C HIS A 391 -11.68 -12.40 -21.59
N GLN A 392 -10.85 -12.73 -20.61
CA GLN A 392 -10.17 -14.02 -20.57
C GLN A 392 -11.19 -15.16 -20.53
N ALA A 393 -10.78 -16.35 -20.98
CA ALA A 393 -11.62 -17.53 -20.83
C ALA A 393 -11.84 -17.81 -19.34
N PHE A 394 -13.10 -18.04 -18.96
CA PHE A 394 -13.47 -18.28 -17.56
C PHE A 394 -12.65 -19.42 -16.96
N ASP A 395 -12.01 -19.12 -15.83
CA ASP A 395 -11.35 -20.11 -14.98
C ASP A 395 -12.11 -20.27 -13.65
N ILE A 396 -12.23 -21.50 -13.16
CA ILE A 396 -12.95 -21.77 -11.91
C ILE A 396 -12.31 -21.05 -10.71
N SER A 397 -10.99 -20.82 -10.77
CA SER A 397 -10.20 -20.08 -9.77
C SER A 397 -10.70 -18.66 -9.56
N GLU A 398 -11.38 -18.05 -10.53
CA GLU A 398 -11.99 -16.71 -10.40
C GLU A 398 -13.14 -16.68 -9.40
N THR A 399 -13.69 -17.85 -9.07
CA THR A 399 -14.86 -17.99 -8.19
C THR A 399 -14.58 -18.84 -6.97
N THR A 400 -13.49 -19.60 -6.96
CA THR A 400 -13.15 -20.51 -5.87
C THR A 400 -11.98 -19.99 -5.03
N TYR A 401 -12.26 -19.68 -3.78
CA TYR A 401 -11.26 -19.34 -2.78
C TYR A 401 -10.69 -20.60 -2.12
N ASP A 402 -9.39 -20.83 -2.33
CA ASP A 402 -8.61 -21.89 -1.67
C ASP A 402 -7.95 -21.35 -0.39
N LEU A 403 -8.52 -21.67 0.76
CA LEU A 403 -7.97 -21.26 2.06
C LEU A 403 -6.54 -21.79 2.30
N LEU A 404 -6.25 -23.03 1.88
CA LEU A 404 -4.97 -23.69 2.18
C LEU A 404 -3.86 -23.26 1.22
N GLY A 405 -4.21 -22.92 -0.02
CA GLY A 405 -3.32 -22.35 -1.03
C GLY A 405 -3.04 -20.86 -0.82
N THR A 406 -4.05 -20.10 -0.38
CA THR A 406 -3.92 -18.64 -0.17
C THR A 406 -3.39 -18.25 1.22
N ARG A 407 -3.31 -19.20 2.16
CA ARG A 407 -2.80 -18.90 3.51
C ARG A 407 -1.39 -18.33 3.45
N ARG A 408 -1.17 -17.30 4.26
CA ARG A 408 0.19 -16.83 4.52
C ARG A 408 0.92 -17.87 5.37
N LYS A 409 1.96 -18.48 4.81
CA LYS A 409 2.88 -19.33 5.58
C LYS A 409 3.67 -18.45 6.56
N MET A 410 3.59 -18.78 7.84
CA MET A 410 4.41 -18.13 8.86
C MET A 410 5.87 -18.49 8.58
N THR A 411 6.73 -17.51 8.30
CA THR A 411 8.17 -17.72 8.50
C THR A 411 8.37 -17.78 10.01
N ILE A 412 8.48 -18.99 10.55
CA ILE A 412 8.95 -19.25 11.91
C ILE A 412 10.35 -18.65 11.99
N ASN A 413 10.46 -17.45 12.56
CA ASN A 413 11.68 -16.80 13.03
C ASN A 413 11.21 -15.54 13.76
N ASP A 414 10.52 -15.76 14.89
CA ASP A 414 10.36 -14.78 15.95
C ASP A 414 11.68 -14.64 16.72
#